data_AF-A0A0D0NCL9-F1
#
_entry.id   AF-A0A0D0NCL9-F1
#
_cell.length_a   1.000
_cell.length_b   1.000
_cell.length_c   1.000
_cell.angle_alpha   90.00
_cell.angle_beta   90.00
_cell.angle_gamma   90.00
#
_symmetry.space_group_name_H-M   'P 1'
#
loop_
_entity.id
_entity.type
_entity.pdbx_description
1 polymer ?
#
loop_
_entity_poly.entity_id
_entity_poly.type
_entity_poly.pdbx_seq_one_letter_code
_entity_poly.pdbx_strand_id
1 'polypeptide(L)'
;MPRTPSPDPDFAVTSIYVLPDDAWHLELDHLPSGGITVLAGIVPDEDPEREPSIWAGGIDPRVHIPVPVLRWFLELVDEQIAASRAWMRLRPELVATIKELIDEYRGAIDEDEYAVLLARLRAELPPADVAEVVRGAFRREYDLA
;
A
#
# COMPACT_ATOMS: atom_id res chain seq x y z
N MET A 1 -14.63 2.44 -3.89
CA MET A 1 -13.29 2.47 -3.27
C MET A 1 -12.42 3.43 -4.06
N PRO A 2 -11.51 4.18 -3.42
CA PRO A 2 -10.55 5.00 -4.15
C PRO A 2 -9.70 4.11 -5.06
N ARG A 3 -9.40 4.60 -6.25
CA ARG A 3 -8.56 3.89 -7.23
C ARG A 3 -7.31 4.70 -7.51
N THR A 4 -6.19 4.01 -7.66
CA THR A 4 -4.94 4.62 -8.11
C THR A 4 -4.93 4.62 -9.64
N PRO A 5 -4.89 5.79 -10.30
CA PRO A 5 -4.88 5.85 -11.76
C PRO A 5 -3.54 5.34 -12.31
N SER A 6 -3.61 4.62 -13.43
CA SER A 6 -2.44 4.12 -14.15
C SER A 6 -1.89 5.18 -15.13
N PRO A 7 -0.65 5.06 -15.63
CA PRO A 7 -0.16 5.86 -16.76
C PRO A 7 -1.04 5.76 -18.02
N ASP A 8 -1.80 4.68 -18.17
CA ASP A 8 -2.81 4.51 -19.21
C ASP A 8 -4.22 4.66 -18.59
N PRO A 9 -5.08 5.56 -19.10
CA PRO A 9 -6.39 5.82 -18.52
C PRO A 9 -7.37 4.64 -18.62
N ASP A 10 -7.07 3.61 -19.42
CA ASP A 10 -7.90 2.40 -19.50
C ASP A 10 -7.67 1.45 -18.32
N PHE A 11 -6.67 1.74 -17.47
CA PHE A 11 -6.32 0.92 -16.32
C PHE A 11 -6.32 1.70 -15.01
N ALA A 12 -6.67 1.01 -13.93
CA ALA A 12 -6.54 1.54 -12.58
C ALA A 12 -6.29 0.41 -11.59
N VAL A 13 -5.72 0.73 -10.43
CA VAL A 13 -5.56 -0.24 -9.34
C VAL A 13 -6.55 0.05 -8.22
N THR A 14 -7.23 -1.01 -7.78
CA THR A 14 -8.00 -1.03 -6.55
C THR A 14 -7.21 -1.81 -5.50
N SER A 15 -6.96 -1.21 -4.33
CA SER A 15 -6.27 -1.89 -3.22
C SER A 15 -7.25 -2.26 -2.13
N ILE A 16 -7.27 -3.53 -1.73
CA ILE A 16 -8.22 -4.07 -0.76
C ILE A 16 -7.49 -4.99 0.21
N TYR A 17 -7.78 -4.89 1.50
CA TYR A 17 -7.36 -5.89 2.47
C TYR A 17 -8.41 -7.01 2.53
N VAL A 18 -8.00 -8.24 2.21
CA VAL A 18 -8.86 -9.42 2.20
C VAL A 18 -8.61 -10.20 3.49
N LEU A 19 -9.44 -9.94 4.50
CA LEU A 19 -9.29 -10.52 5.84
C LEU A 19 -9.21 -12.05 5.86
N PRO A 20 -10.02 -12.81 5.09
CA PRO A 20 -9.89 -14.27 5.05
C PRO A 20 -8.55 -14.78 4.52
N ASP A 21 -7.90 -14.01 3.64
CA ASP A 21 -6.64 -14.37 3.00
C ASP A 21 -5.43 -13.81 3.78
N ASP A 22 -5.71 -12.95 4.76
CA ASP A 22 -4.74 -12.18 5.51
C ASP A 22 -3.70 -11.49 4.59
N ALA A 23 -4.23 -10.81 3.58
CA ALA A 23 -3.42 -10.29 2.48
C ALA A 23 -4.01 -9.00 1.90
N TRP A 24 -3.11 -8.15 1.41
CA TRP A 24 -3.46 -7.05 0.50
C TRP A 24 -3.61 -7.57 -0.92
N HIS A 25 -4.71 -7.22 -1.56
CA HIS A 25 -5.00 -7.47 -2.97
C HIS A 25 -4.90 -6.15 -3.73
N LEU A 26 -3.97 -6.08 -4.66
CA LEU A 26 -3.82 -4.97 -5.61
C LEU A 26 -4.40 -5.43 -6.94
N GLU A 27 -5.64 -5.04 -7.22
CA GLU A 27 -6.39 -5.46 -8.39
C GLU A 27 -6.21 -4.45 -9.52
N LEU A 28 -5.52 -4.85 -10.59
CA LEU A 28 -5.42 -4.08 -11.83
C LEU A 28 -6.69 -4.29 -12.66
N ASP A 29 -7.51 -3.26 -12.74
CA ASP A 29 -8.79 -3.27 -13.44
C ASP A 29 -8.65 -2.68 -14.84
N HIS A 30 -9.27 -3.33 -15.84
CA HIS A 30 -9.46 -2.77 -17.17
C HIS A 30 -10.82 -2.07 -17.24
N LEU A 31 -10.79 -0.74 -17.26
CA LEU A 31 -11.97 0.12 -17.16
C LEU A 31 -12.92 -0.01 -18.36
N PRO A 32 -12.45 -0.08 -19.63
CA PRO A 32 -13.34 -0.27 -20.78
C PRO A 32 -14.14 -1.58 -20.75
N SER A 33 -13.65 -2.62 -20.05
CA SER A 33 -14.34 -3.90 -19.88
C SER A 33 -15.31 -3.91 -18.69
N GLY A 34 -15.73 -2.75 -18.18
CA GLY A 34 -16.62 -2.66 -17.03
C GLY A 34 -15.89 -2.78 -15.68
N GLY A 35 -14.57 -2.55 -15.66
CA GLY A 35 -13.75 -2.63 -14.45
C GLY A 35 -13.46 -4.06 -14.01
N ILE A 36 -13.27 -4.97 -14.97
CA ILE A 36 -12.86 -6.35 -14.70
C ILE A 36 -11.38 -6.35 -14.31
N THR A 37 -11.06 -7.00 -13.20
CA THR A 37 -9.69 -7.25 -12.76
C THR A 37 -8.99 -8.22 -13.70
N VAL A 38 -7.87 -7.78 -14.29
CA VAL A 38 -7.07 -8.56 -15.24
C VAL A 38 -5.81 -9.15 -14.62
N LEU A 39 -5.24 -8.48 -13.60
CA LEU A 39 -4.17 -8.97 -12.75
C LEU A 39 -4.47 -8.61 -11.31
N ALA A 40 -4.04 -9.44 -10.36
CA ALA A 40 -4.04 -9.09 -8.95
C ALA A 40 -2.69 -9.44 -8.31
N GLY A 41 -2.10 -8.49 -7.59
CA GLY A 41 -0.98 -8.75 -6.70
C GLY A 41 -1.53 -9.11 -5.32
N ILE A 42 -1.16 -10.29 -4.82
CA ILE A 42 -1.58 -10.81 -3.52
C ILE A 42 -0.36 -10.76 -2.59
N VAL A 43 -0.41 -9.89 -1.59
CA VAL A 43 0.69 -9.63 -0.65
C VAL A 43 0.26 -10.02 0.77
N PRO A 44 0.74 -11.17 1.29
CA PRO A 44 0.45 -11.61 2.66
C PRO A 44 0.98 -10.61 3.69
N ASP A 45 0.12 -10.23 4.64
CA ASP A 45 0.43 -9.12 5.55
C ASP A 45 1.04 -9.55 6.88
N GLU A 46 0.56 -10.62 7.53
CA GLU A 46 1.08 -11.05 8.85
C GLU A 46 2.05 -12.25 8.81
N ASP A 47 2.27 -12.86 7.63
CA ASP A 47 3.20 -13.99 7.45
C ASP A 47 4.38 -13.64 6.52
N PRO A 48 5.62 -13.49 7.03
CA PRO A 48 6.80 -13.20 6.24
C PRO A 48 7.23 -14.34 5.31
N GLU A 49 6.89 -15.58 5.66
CA GLU A 49 7.33 -16.79 4.95
C GLU A 49 6.42 -17.09 3.75
N ARG A 50 5.17 -16.63 3.75
CA ARG A 50 4.30 -16.69 2.56
C ARG A 50 4.82 -15.78 1.46
N GLU A 51 5.10 -16.35 0.29
CA GLU A 51 5.53 -15.58 -0.88
C GLU A 51 4.39 -14.73 -1.46
N PRO A 52 4.63 -13.43 -1.74
CA PRO A 52 3.74 -12.63 -2.57
C PRO A 52 3.57 -13.26 -3.95
N SER A 53 2.40 -13.11 -4.55
CA SER A 53 2.11 -13.73 -5.85
C SER A 53 1.30 -12.82 -6.77
N ILE A 54 1.42 -13.06 -8.08
CA ILE A 54 0.56 -12.43 -9.08
C ILE A 54 -0.45 -13.46 -9.55
N TRP A 55 -1.73 -13.15 -9.36
CA TRP A 55 -2.83 -13.83 -10.00
C TRP A 55 -3.14 -13.16 -11.33
N ALA A 56 -3.28 -13.96 -12.37
CA ALA A 56 -3.79 -13.53 -13.66
C ALA A 56 -5.20 -14.12 -13.83
N GLY A 57 -6.21 -13.28 -13.59
CA GLY A 57 -7.59 -13.67 -13.77
C GLY A 57 -7.92 -13.89 -15.21
N GLY A 58 -8.60 -15.00 -15.50
CA GLY A 58 -8.95 -15.50 -16.84
C GLY A 58 -9.08 -14.39 -17.87
N ILE A 59 -7.94 -14.05 -18.47
CA ILE A 59 -7.77 -12.87 -19.31
C ILE A 59 -8.76 -13.04 -20.45
N ASP A 60 -9.65 -12.08 -20.71
CA ASP A 60 -10.21 -11.99 -22.06
C ASP A 60 -8.98 -11.84 -22.96
N PRO A 61 -8.65 -12.83 -23.82
CA PRO A 61 -7.41 -12.85 -24.58
C PRO A 61 -7.22 -11.60 -25.48
N ARG A 62 -8.23 -10.73 -25.54
CA ARG A 62 -8.22 -9.44 -26.22
C ARG A 62 -7.72 -8.26 -25.37
N VAL A 63 -7.64 -8.38 -24.04
CA VAL A 63 -7.11 -7.29 -23.21
C VAL A 63 -5.59 -7.35 -23.23
N HIS A 64 -5.01 -6.36 -23.91
CA HIS A 64 -3.57 -6.16 -23.96
C HIS A 64 -3.16 -5.19 -22.87
N ILE A 65 -2.35 -5.64 -21.92
CA ILE A 65 -1.78 -4.79 -20.88
C ILE A 65 -0.51 -4.14 -21.45
N PRO A 66 -0.44 -2.80 -21.59
CA PRO A 66 0.76 -2.14 -22.05
C PRO A 66 1.93 -2.41 -21.09
N VAL A 67 3.14 -2.60 -21.64
CA VAL A 67 4.34 -2.82 -20.81
C VAL A 67 4.57 -1.72 -19.75
N PRO A 68 4.35 -0.41 -20.04
CA PRO A 68 4.45 0.61 -19.01
C PRO A 68 3.45 0.43 -17.85
N VAL A 69 2.21 0.01 -18.14
CA VAL A 69 1.19 -0.28 -17.12
C VAL A 69 1.61 -1.48 -16.27
N LEU A 70 2.12 -2.55 -16.91
CA LEU A 70 2.59 -3.73 -16.19
C LEU A 70 3.77 -3.40 -15.25
N ARG A 71 4.75 -2.61 -15.70
CA ARG A 71 5.88 -2.20 -14.87
C ARG A 71 5.44 -1.37 -13.68
N TRP A 72 4.64 -0.34 -13.93
CA TRP A 72 4.06 0.50 -12.89
C TRP A 72 3.25 -0.32 -11.88
N PHE A 73 2.46 -1.29 -12.34
CA PHE A 73 1.71 -2.17 -11.45
C PHE A 73 2.62 -3.02 -10.57
N LEU A 74 3.68 -3.60 -11.14
CA LEU A 74 4.65 -4.38 -10.36
C LEU A 74 5.43 -3.52 -9.36
N GLU A 75 5.74 -2.26 -9.70
CA GLU A 75 6.32 -1.30 -8.76
C GLU A 75 5.40 -1.05 -7.55
N LEU A 76 4.09 -0.88 -7.78
CA LEU A 76 3.12 -0.76 -6.69
C LEU A 76 3.02 -2.03 -5.82
N VAL A 77 3.13 -3.20 -6.43
CA VAL A 77 3.17 -4.48 -5.70
C VAL A 77 4.44 -4.57 -4.84
N ASP A 78 5.60 -4.21 -5.39
CA ASP A 78 6.87 -4.17 -4.65
C ASP A 78 6.82 -3.18 -3.48
N GLU A 79 6.24 -2.00 -3.68
CA GLU A 79 5.99 -1.02 -2.62
C GLU A 79 5.11 -1.60 -1.51
N GLN A 80 4.05 -2.32 -1.86
CA GLN A 80 3.18 -2.98 -0.88
C GLN A 80 3.93 -4.09 -0.13
N ILE A 81 4.75 -4.91 -0.82
CA ILE A 81 5.57 -5.94 -0.18
C ILE A 81 6.54 -5.30 0.81
N ALA A 82 7.23 -4.23 0.39
CA ALA A 82 8.15 -3.51 1.25
C ALA A 82 7.43 -2.96 2.48
N ALA A 83 6.24 -2.37 2.31
CA ALA A 83 5.42 -1.87 3.41
C ALA A 83 5.02 -3.01 4.37
N SER A 84 4.38 -4.08 3.90
CA SER A 84 3.94 -5.20 4.75
C SER A 84 5.12 -5.85 5.49
N ARG A 85 6.29 -6.00 4.84
CA ARG A 85 7.48 -6.57 5.48
C ARG A 85 8.19 -5.62 6.44
N ALA A 86 8.05 -4.31 6.27
CA ALA A 86 8.64 -3.35 7.20
C ALA A 86 8.00 -3.46 8.59
N TRP A 87 6.68 -3.61 8.64
CA TRP A 87 5.92 -3.72 9.89
C TRP A 87 6.39 -4.88 10.78
N MET A 88 6.74 -6.02 10.17
CA MET A 88 7.24 -7.20 10.88
C MET A 88 8.59 -7.00 11.58
N ARG A 89 9.35 -5.99 11.17
CA ARG A 89 10.66 -5.68 11.77
C ARG A 89 10.57 -4.62 12.86
N LEU A 90 9.41 -3.98 13.02
CA LEU A 90 9.20 -2.93 14.01
C LEU A 90 8.96 -3.52 15.39
N ARG A 91 9.32 -2.73 16.41
CA ARG A 91 8.97 -3.07 17.80
C ARG A 91 7.45 -2.96 18.00
N PRO A 92 6.83 -3.81 18.84
CA PRO A 92 5.38 -3.83 19.04
C PRO A 92 4.77 -2.46 19.41
N GLU A 93 5.51 -1.64 20.16
CA GLU A 93 5.07 -0.31 20.57
C GLU A 93 4.89 0.64 19.38
N LEU A 94 5.79 0.57 18.39
CA LEU A 94 5.69 1.37 17.17
C LEU A 94 4.53 0.90 16.30
N VAL A 95 4.33 -0.41 16.20
CA VAL A 95 3.18 -0.99 15.48
C VAL A 95 1.87 -0.54 16.09
N ALA A 96 1.76 -0.51 17.42
CA ALA A 96 0.57 0.00 18.11
C ALA A 96 0.32 1.48 17.78
N THR A 97 1.34 2.33 17.83
CA THR A 97 1.23 3.74 17.44
C THR A 97 0.77 3.89 15.99
N ILE A 98 1.33 3.11 15.06
CA ILE A 98 0.93 3.18 13.65
C ILE A 98 -0.54 2.77 13.47
N LYS A 99 -0.98 1.70 14.14
CA LYS A 99 -2.39 1.26 14.11
C LYS A 99 -3.33 2.35 14.63
N GLU A 100 -2.98 2.98 15.74
CA GLU A 100 -3.75 4.10 16.31
C GLU A 100 -3.89 5.26 15.30
N LEU A 101 -2.78 5.65 14.65
CA LEU A 101 -2.80 6.71 13.64
C LEU A 101 -3.61 6.33 12.40
N ILE A 102 -3.52 5.09 11.92
CA ILE A 102 -4.35 4.62 10.80
C ILE A 102 -5.83 4.64 11.17
N ASP A 103 -6.19 4.25 12.40
CA ASP A 103 -7.58 4.27 12.86
C ASP A 103 -8.13 5.69 13.02
N GLU A 104 -7.31 6.60 13.55
CA GLU A 104 -7.66 8.01 13.77
C GLU A 104 -7.82 8.76 12.44
N TYR A 105 -6.81 8.66 11.56
CA TYR A 105 -6.72 9.44 10.33
C TYR A 105 -7.22 8.69 9.10
N ARG A 106 -7.64 7.42 9.24
CA ARG A 106 -8.02 6.57 8.10
C ARG A 106 -6.95 6.50 7.01
N GLY A 107 -5.69 6.58 7.40
CA GLY A 107 -4.53 6.58 6.50
C GLY A 107 -4.35 7.85 5.66
N ALA A 108 -5.11 8.92 5.92
CA ALA A 108 -5.00 10.20 5.23
C ALA A 108 -5.02 11.36 6.21
N ILE A 109 -4.04 12.27 6.12
CA ILE A 109 -3.89 13.42 6.99
C ILE A 109 -3.61 14.67 6.15
N ASP A 110 -4.20 15.81 6.50
CA ASP A 110 -3.89 17.07 5.85
C ASP A 110 -2.57 17.68 6.34
N GLU A 111 -2.04 18.68 5.64
CA GLU A 111 -0.70 19.21 5.93
C GLU A 111 -0.62 19.96 7.27
N ASP A 112 -1.69 20.61 7.70
CA ASP A 112 -1.71 21.37 8.95
C ASP A 112 -1.74 20.39 10.15
N GLU A 113 -2.58 19.36 10.08
CA GLU A 113 -2.64 18.28 11.06
C GLU A 113 -1.36 17.45 11.06
N TYR A 114 -0.78 17.19 9.89
CA TYR A 114 0.48 16.47 9.75
C TYR A 114 1.64 17.19 10.44
N ALA A 115 1.74 18.51 10.30
CA ALA A 115 2.79 19.30 10.95
C ALA A 115 2.72 19.19 12.49
N VAL A 116 1.50 19.22 13.04
CA VAL A 116 1.26 19.09 14.49
C VAL A 116 1.59 17.68 14.97
N LEU A 117 1.10 16.65 14.27
CA LEU A 117 1.39 15.26 14.57
C LEU A 117 2.90 14.99 14.54
N LEU A 118 3.58 15.49 13.51
CA LEU A 118 5.01 15.29 13.33
C LEU A 118 5.82 15.93 14.47
N ALA A 119 5.44 17.13 14.92
CA ALA A 119 6.06 17.78 16.06
C ALA A 119 5.90 16.96 17.35
N ARG A 120 4.71 16.37 17.56
CA ARG A 120 4.46 15.46 18.69
C ARG A 120 5.32 14.21 18.62
N LEU A 121 5.32 13.50 17.48
CA LEU A 121 6.11 12.28 17.30
C LEU A 121 7.61 12.53 17.54
N ARG A 122 8.15 13.67 17.06
CA ARG A 122 9.55 14.07 17.28
C ARG A 122 9.90 14.34 18.75
N ALA A 123 8.92 14.70 19.58
CA ALA A 123 9.14 14.91 21.01
C ALA A 123 9.16 13.59 21.80
N GLU A 124 8.46 12.58 21.30
CA GLU A 124 8.25 11.30 22.00
C GLU A 124 9.16 10.17 21.49
N LEU A 125 9.62 10.25 20.24
CA LEU A 125 10.32 9.16 19.55
C LEU A 125 11.67 9.60 18.97
N PRO A 126 12.67 8.70 18.95
CA PRO A 126 13.89 8.88 18.15
C PRO A 126 13.59 9.14 16.67
N PRO A 127 14.43 9.91 15.95
CA PRO A 127 14.18 10.26 14.54
C PRO A 127 13.95 9.06 13.61
N ALA A 128 14.67 7.96 13.82
CA ALA A 128 14.50 6.74 13.04
C ALA A 128 13.11 6.11 13.26
N ASP A 129 12.61 6.13 14.49
CA ASP A 129 11.29 5.61 14.83
C ASP A 129 10.17 6.51 14.27
N VAL A 130 10.36 7.84 14.27
CA VAL A 130 9.44 8.79 13.62
C VAL A 130 9.31 8.47 12.14
N ALA A 131 10.43 8.20 11.46
CA ALA A 131 10.43 7.85 10.05
C ALA A 131 9.61 6.60 9.76
N GLU A 132 9.80 5.54 10.55
CA GLU A 132 9.05 4.29 10.42
C GLU A 132 7.55 4.48 10.71
N VAL A 133 7.19 5.26 11.74
CA VAL A 133 5.79 5.52 12.10
C VAL A 133 5.07 6.30 11.00
N VAL A 134 5.70 7.36 10.47
CA VAL A 134 5.13 8.17 9.37
C VAL A 134 4.96 7.33 8.11
N ARG A 135 5.99 6.54 7.74
CA ARG A 135 5.94 5.68 6.56
C ARG A 135 4.85 4.62 6.70
N GLY A 136 4.74 3.99 7.87
CA GLY A 136 3.74 2.96 8.13
C GLY A 136 2.31 3.50 8.11
N ALA A 137 2.07 4.66 8.72
CA ALA A 137 0.72 5.21 8.88
C ALA A 137 0.17 5.87 7.60
N PHE A 138 1.04 6.54 6.83
CA PHE A 138 0.62 7.43 5.74
C PHE A 138 1.24 7.12 4.38
N ARG A 139 2.13 6.11 4.29
CA ARG A 139 2.94 5.81 3.09
C ARG A 139 3.74 7.02 2.57
N ARG A 140 4.13 7.92 3.48
CA ARG A 140 4.92 9.12 3.16
C ARG A 140 6.39 8.90 3.51
N GLU A 141 7.29 9.45 2.71
CA GLU A 141 8.71 9.54 3.08
C GLU A 141 8.92 10.64 4.12
N TYR A 142 9.82 10.39 5.06
CA TYR A 142 10.22 11.33 6.10
C TYR A 142 11.73 11.53 6.04
N ASP A 143 12.17 12.76 5.79
CA ASP A 143 13.58 13.13 5.79
C ASP A 143 14.08 13.35 7.23
N LEU A 144 15.20 12.70 7.56
CA LEU A 144 15.88 12.75 8.87
C LEU A 144 16.64 14.08 9.13
N ALA A 145 16.38 15.12 8.34
CA ALA A 145 17.14 16.37 8.35
C ALA A 145 17.10 17.14 9.69
#